data_AF-A0A374BUX6-F1
#
_entry.id   AF-A0A374BUX6-F1
#
_cell.length_a   1.000
_cell.length_b   1.000
_cell.length_c   1.000
_cell.angle_alpha   90.00
_cell.angle_beta   90.00
_cell.angle_gamma   90.00
#
_symmetry.space_group_name_H-M   'P 1'
#
loop_
_entity.id
_entity.type
_entity.pdbx_description
1 polymer ?
#
loop_
_entity_poly.entity_id
_entity_poly.type
_entity_poly.pdbx_seq_one_letter_code
_entity_poly.pdbx_strand_id
1 'polypeptide(L)'
;NNKIGKEEIKSSMKQVGLDPDLKRHVRKYSLGMRQRLGLAQAIMENPKILVLDEPFNGLDKDGVKEMREYLLSYKEQGKTILICSHSAEDISVLCDTVHEMDKGVISEIKG
;
A
#
# COMPACT_ATOMS: atom_id res chain seq x y z
N ASN A 1 -15.70 8.55 -4.32
CA ASN A 1 -16.52 9.01 -5.46
C ASN A 1 -16.98 7.76 -6.21
N ASN A 2 -18.25 7.61 -6.64
CA ASN A 2 -18.77 6.38 -7.30
C ASN A 2 -18.16 6.10 -8.71
N LYS A 3 -16.84 6.16 -8.84
CA LYS A 3 -16.12 6.01 -10.11
C LYS A 3 -15.89 4.55 -10.51
N ILE A 4 -16.10 3.61 -9.58
CA ILE A 4 -15.75 2.19 -9.77
C ILE A 4 -16.93 1.29 -9.41
N GLY A 5 -17.04 0.16 -10.10
CA GLY A 5 -18.08 -0.83 -9.89
C GLY A 5 -17.67 -1.92 -8.89
N LYS A 6 -18.53 -2.93 -8.73
CA LYS A 6 -18.28 -4.07 -7.85
C LYS A 6 -17.07 -4.88 -8.31
N GLU A 7 -16.85 -5.01 -9.62
CA GLU A 7 -15.75 -5.81 -10.15
C GLU A 7 -14.39 -5.17 -9.87
N GLU A 8 -14.27 -3.85 -9.96
CA GLU A 8 -13.05 -3.13 -9.57
C GLU A 8 -12.76 -3.28 -8.08
N ILE A 9 -13.79 -3.15 -7.22
CA ILE A 9 -13.65 -3.38 -5.78
C ILE A 9 -13.14 -4.80 -5.51
N LYS A 10 -13.74 -5.81 -6.14
CA LYS A 10 -13.31 -7.20 -6.01
C LYS A 10 -11.89 -7.41 -6.52
N SER A 11 -11.53 -6.79 -7.63
CA SER A 11 -10.19 -6.83 -8.20
C SER A 11 -9.16 -6.26 -7.24
N SER A 12 -9.42 -5.07 -6.67
CA SER A 12 -8.51 -4.43 -5.71
C SER A 12 -8.36 -5.23 -4.42
N MET A 13 -9.42 -5.89 -3.94
CA MET A 13 -9.31 -6.81 -2.80
C MET A 13 -8.39 -8.00 -3.14
N LYS A 14 -8.52 -8.60 -4.32
CA LYS A 14 -7.65 -9.70 -4.76
C LYS A 14 -6.20 -9.26 -4.93
N GLN A 15 -5.97 -8.06 -5.45
CA GLN A 15 -4.63 -7.49 -5.63
C GLN A 15 -3.84 -7.36 -4.32
N VAL A 16 -4.54 -7.13 -3.21
CA VAL A 16 -3.92 -7.07 -1.88
C VAL A 16 -4.01 -8.41 -1.13
N GLY A 17 -4.37 -9.51 -1.79
CA GLY A 17 -4.48 -10.84 -1.20
C GLY A 17 -5.67 -11.05 -0.27
N LEU A 18 -6.76 -10.27 -0.43
CA LEU A 18 -8.03 -10.50 0.27
C LEU A 18 -9.04 -11.22 -0.61
N ASP A 19 -9.77 -12.16 0.00
CA ASP A 19 -10.92 -12.80 -0.63
C ASP A 19 -12.14 -11.85 -0.59
N PRO A 20 -12.63 -11.35 -1.75
CA PRO A 20 -13.78 -10.46 -1.79
C PRO A 20 -15.11 -11.13 -1.43
N ASP A 21 -15.18 -12.46 -1.47
CA ASP A 21 -16.41 -13.20 -1.16
C ASP A 21 -16.44 -13.67 0.33
N LEU A 22 -15.41 -13.31 1.11
CA LEU A 22 -15.33 -13.58 2.54
C LEU A 22 -16.41 -12.83 3.32
N LYS A 23 -17.49 -13.52 3.70
CA LYS A 23 -18.64 -12.98 4.44
C LYS A 23 -18.38 -12.64 5.92
N ARG A 24 -17.12 -12.56 6.34
CA ARG A 24 -16.74 -12.25 7.72
C ARG A 24 -16.78 -10.73 7.93
N HIS A 25 -17.43 -10.26 9.00
CA HIS A 25 -17.42 -8.85 9.36
C HIS A 25 -16.00 -8.33 9.63
N VAL A 26 -15.70 -7.10 9.18
CA VAL A 26 -14.39 -6.44 9.33
C VAL A 26 -13.90 -6.41 10.79
N ARG A 27 -14.79 -6.31 11.79
CA ARG A 27 -14.42 -6.39 13.22
C ARG A 27 -13.71 -7.70 13.63
N LYS A 28 -13.86 -8.76 12.82
CA LYS A 28 -13.23 -10.08 13.02
C LYS A 28 -11.98 -10.28 12.16
N TYR A 29 -11.54 -9.25 11.43
CA TYR A 29 -10.32 -9.32 10.63
C TYR A 29 -9.11 -9.23 11.55
N SER A 30 -8.04 -9.94 11.19
CA SER A 30 -6.74 -9.73 11.81
C SER A 30 -6.23 -8.31 11.53
N LEU A 31 -5.18 -7.88 12.23
CA LEU A 31 -4.54 -6.60 11.94
C LEU A 31 -4.10 -6.52 10.47
N GLY A 32 -3.37 -7.54 9.97
CA GLY A 32 -2.93 -7.59 8.57
C GLY A 32 -4.07 -7.58 7.56
N MET A 33 -5.20 -8.25 7.84
CA MET A 33 -6.38 -8.18 6.97
C MET A 33 -6.99 -6.78 6.92
N ARG A 34 -7.01 -6.06 8.05
CA ARG A 34 -7.49 -4.66 8.08
C ARG A 34 -6.53 -3.74 7.33
N GLN A 35 -5.23 -3.98 7.44
CA GLN A 35 -4.21 -3.24 6.71
C GLN A 35 -4.35 -3.45 5.19
N ARG A 36 -4.45 -4.70 4.74
CA ARG A 36 -4.73 -5.06 3.33
C ARG A 36 -6.01 -4.38 2.85
N LEU A 37 -7.07 -4.35 3.68
CA LEU A 37 -8.34 -3.71 3.30
C LEU A 37 -8.19 -2.18 3.13
N GLY A 38 -7.45 -1.52 4.02
CA GLY A 38 -7.13 -0.09 3.87
C GLY A 38 -6.34 0.20 2.60
N LEU A 39 -5.41 -0.70 2.25
CA LEU A 39 -4.65 -0.58 1.01
C LEU A 39 -5.51 -0.81 -0.23
N ALA A 40 -6.41 -1.80 -0.22
CA ALA A 40 -7.41 -1.98 -1.27
C ALA A 40 -8.24 -0.71 -1.48
N GLN A 41 -8.67 -0.06 -0.39
CA GLN A 41 -9.37 1.22 -0.43
C GLN A 41 -8.54 2.34 -1.02
N ALA A 42 -7.25 2.39 -0.73
CA ALA A 42 -6.37 3.44 -1.26
C ALA A 42 -6.14 3.30 -2.78
N ILE A 43 -6.12 2.06 -3.29
CA ILE A 43 -5.78 1.78 -4.70
C ILE A 43 -7.00 1.64 -5.62
N MET A 44 -8.18 1.33 -5.09
CA MET A 44 -9.34 0.91 -5.89
C MET A 44 -9.83 1.96 -6.88
N GLU A 45 -9.70 3.26 -6.56
CA GLU A 45 -10.06 4.35 -7.48
C GLU A 45 -8.94 4.68 -8.49
N ASN A 46 -7.86 3.89 -8.53
CA ASN A 46 -6.72 4.08 -9.43
C ASN A 46 -6.10 5.50 -9.36
N PRO A 47 -5.76 6.04 -8.18
CA PRO A 47 -5.31 7.42 -8.05
C PRO A 47 -3.93 7.68 -8.70
N LYS A 48 -3.71 8.89 -9.22
CA LYS A 48 -2.40 9.28 -9.76
C LYS A 48 -1.30 9.40 -8.69
N ILE A 49 -1.70 9.68 -7.45
CA ILE A 49 -0.82 9.86 -6.29
C ILE A 49 -1.36 8.98 -5.16
N LEU A 50 -0.49 8.15 -4.59
CA LEU A 50 -0.78 7.28 -3.45
C LEU A 50 0.08 7.70 -2.26
N VAL A 51 -0.54 7.93 -1.10
CA VAL A 51 0.17 8.26 0.15
C VAL A 51 -0.05 7.13 1.14
N LEU A 52 1.04 6.54 1.62
CA LEU A 52 1.03 5.37 2.48
C LEU A 52 1.83 5.63 3.75
N ASP A 53 1.21 5.42 4.90
CA ASP A 53 1.86 5.51 6.20
C ASP A 53 2.00 4.09 6.79
N GLU A 54 3.24 3.62 6.90
CA GLU A 54 3.58 2.28 7.39
C GLU A 54 2.71 1.14 6.80
N PRO A 55 2.62 1.03 5.45
CA PRO A 55 1.62 0.19 4.80
C PRO A 55 1.79 -1.31 5.06
N PHE A 56 2.97 -1.76 5.47
CA PHE A 56 3.31 -3.17 5.62
C PHE A 56 3.13 -3.71 7.05
N ASN A 57 2.76 -2.85 7.99
CA ASN A 57 2.63 -3.26 9.38
C ASN A 57 1.53 -4.32 9.56
N GLY A 58 1.84 -5.41 10.26
CA GLY A 58 0.92 -6.52 10.51
C GLY A 58 0.76 -7.50 9.34
N LEU A 59 1.51 -7.34 8.24
CA LEU A 59 1.61 -8.35 7.18
C LEU A 59 2.68 -9.40 7.52
N ASP A 60 2.49 -10.60 6.99
CA ASP A 60 3.53 -11.64 6.96
C ASP A 60 4.52 -11.40 5.81
N LYS A 61 5.62 -12.18 5.79
CA LYS A 61 6.69 -12.00 4.81
C LYS A 61 6.20 -12.08 3.36
N ASP A 62 5.33 -13.04 3.08
CA ASP A 62 4.76 -13.22 1.75
C ASP A 62 3.86 -12.04 1.37
N GLY A 63 3.04 -11.55 2.32
CA GLY A 63 2.23 -10.35 2.13
C GLY A 63 3.03 -9.07 1.88
N VAL A 64 4.14 -8.89 2.59
CA VAL A 64 5.05 -7.74 2.32
C VAL A 64 5.59 -7.84 0.90
N LYS A 65 6.02 -9.02 0.46
CA LYS A 65 6.55 -9.24 -0.89
C LYS A 65 5.50 -8.94 -1.96
N GLU A 66 4.30 -9.49 -1.84
CA GLU A 66 3.17 -9.23 -2.76
C GLU A 66 2.88 -7.73 -2.87
N MET A 67 2.85 -7.03 -1.73
CA MET A 67 2.55 -5.60 -1.72
C MET A 67 3.67 -4.76 -2.33
N ARG A 68 4.95 -5.13 -2.13
CA ARG A 68 6.08 -4.47 -2.78
C ARG A 68 5.99 -4.61 -4.30
N GLU A 69 5.74 -5.82 -4.80
CA GLU A 69 5.57 -6.07 -6.24
C GLU A 69 4.41 -5.25 -6.83
N TYR A 70 3.30 -5.16 -6.11
CA TYR A 70 2.17 -4.32 -6.50
C TYR A 70 2.57 -2.84 -6.61
N LEU A 71 3.22 -2.27 -5.60
CA LEU A 71 3.63 -0.86 -5.59
C LEU A 71 4.66 -0.55 -6.68
N LEU A 72 5.57 -1.49 -6.97
CA LEU A 72 6.49 -1.37 -8.11
C LEU A 72 5.72 -1.30 -9.44
N SER A 73 4.76 -2.20 -9.66
CA SER A 73 3.92 -2.17 -10.86
C SER A 73 3.10 -0.87 -10.96
N TYR A 74 2.70 -0.32 -9.82
CA TYR A 74 1.94 0.93 -9.73
C TYR A 74 2.79 2.13 -10.17
N LYS A 75 4.05 2.15 -9.72
CA LYS A 75 5.07 3.11 -10.15
C LYS A 75 5.38 2.98 -11.64
N GLU A 76 5.54 1.76 -12.16
CA GLU A 76 5.78 1.51 -13.59
C GLU A 76 4.67 2.05 -14.50
N GLN A 77 3.44 2.14 -14.00
CA GLN A 77 2.31 2.78 -14.69
C GLN A 77 2.40 4.33 -14.70
N GLY A 78 3.52 4.91 -14.27
CA GLY A 78 3.76 6.35 -14.25
C GLY A 78 3.07 7.09 -13.10
N LYS A 79 2.75 6.38 -12.00
CA LYS A 79 2.07 6.95 -10.84
C LYS A 79 3.06 7.29 -9.74
N THR A 80 2.69 8.25 -8.89
CA THR A 80 3.52 8.70 -7.78
C THR A 80 3.11 8.02 -6.48
N ILE A 81 4.09 7.56 -5.72
CA ILE A 81 3.89 6.96 -4.41
C ILE A 81 4.73 7.75 -3.41
N LEU A 82 4.09 8.24 -2.35
CA LEU A 82 4.74 8.75 -1.16
C LEU A 82 4.55 7.73 -0.05
N ILE A 83 5.64 7.17 0.46
CA ILE A 83 5.62 6.14 1.49
C ILE A 83 6.43 6.59 2.71
N CYS A 84 5.83 6.43 3.89
CA CYS A 84 6.52 6.52 5.17
C CYS A 84 6.82 5.10 5.66
N SER A 85 8.08 4.83 5.99
CA SER A 85 8.50 3.54 6.56
C SER A 85 9.75 3.69 7.40
N HIS A 86 9.84 2.91 8.48
CA HIS A 86 11.06 2.72 9.28
C HIS A 86 11.94 1.56 8.77
N SER A 87 11.52 0.83 7.74
CA SER A 87 12.21 -0.34 7.21
C SER A 87 13.17 0.05 6.09
N ALA A 88 14.47 -0.12 6.33
CA ALA A 88 15.51 0.18 5.33
C ALA A 88 15.36 -0.67 4.05
N GLU A 89 14.84 -1.89 4.17
CA GLU A 89 14.59 -2.77 3.03
C GLU A 89 13.46 -2.22 2.15
N ASP A 90 12.36 -1.78 2.75
CA ASP A 90 11.22 -1.19 2.03
C ASP A 90 11.64 0.08 1.29
N ILE A 91 12.39 0.96 1.97
CA ILE A 91 12.96 2.17 1.40
C ILE A 91 13.86 1.82 0.20
N SER A 92 14.76 0.86 0.38
CA SER A 92 15.71 0.47 -0.67
C SER A 92 15.03 -0.13 -1.90
N VAL A 93 13.94 -0.87 -1.73
CA VAL A 93 13.24 -1.55 -2.82
C VAL A 93 12.30 -0.60 -3.57
N LEU A 94 11.59 0.27 -2.85
CA LEU A 94 10.48 1.03 -3.42
C LEU A 94 10.84 2.46 -3.82
N CYS A 95 11.80 3.08 -3.13
CA CYS A 95 11.99 4.52 -3.20
C CYS A 95 13.10 4.91 -4.19
N ASP A 96 12.74 5.79 -5.14
CA ASP A 96 13.72 6.48 -5.99
C ASP A 96 14.46 7.53 -5.15
N THR A 97 13.69 8.42 -4.51
CA THR A 97 14.17 9.46 -3.61
C THR A 97 13.84 9.12 -2.17
N VAL A 98 14.70 9.56 -1.23
CA VAL A 98 14.54 9.30 0.20
C VAL A 98 14.82 10.58 0.97
N HIS A 99 13.87 10.93 1.83
CA HIS A 99 14.01 12.02 2.78
C HIS A 99 13.91 11.48 4.20
N GLU A 100 14.70 12.03 5.11
CA GLU A 100 14.64 11.77 6.55
C GLU A 100 13.98 12.96 7.25
N MET A 101 13.15 12.68 8.26
CA MET A 101 12.55 13.71 9.10
C MET A 101 13.04 13.56 10.54
N ASP A 102 13.76 14.55 11.05
CA ASP A 102 14.16 14.64 12.46
C ASP A 102 13.69 15.97 13.07
N LYS A 103 13.02 15.90 14.21
CA LYS A 103 12.51 17.08 14.97
C LYS A 103 11.75 18.11 14.11
N GLY A 104 11.00 17.65 13.11
CA GLY A 104 10.22 18.49 12.22
C GLY A 104 11.01 19.13 11.07
N VAL A 105 12.28 18.75 10.88
CA VAL A 105 13.12 19.16 9.75
C VAL A 105 13.27 17.98 8.79
N ILE A 106 13.10 18.24 7.50
CA ILE A 106 13.26 17.23 6.44
C ILE A 106 14.58 17.47 5.71
N SER A 107 15.38 16.42 5.56
CA SER A 107 16.63 16.40 4.79
C SER A 107 16.59 15.32 3.70
N GLU A 108 17.22 15.58 2.57
CA GLU A 108 17.38 14.57 1.51
C GLU A 108 18.56 13.65 1.84
N ILE A 109 18.33 12.34 1.72
CA ILE A 109 19.33 11.29 1.95
C ILE A 109 19.73 10.62 0.63
N LYS A 110 18.78 10.51 -0.32
CA LYS A 110 18.98 9.93 -1.64
C LYS A 110 18.10 10.66 -2.66
N GLY A 111 18.69 11.06 -3.79
CA GLY A 111 18.02 11.67 -4.94
C GLY A 111 18.14 10.81 -6.19
#